data_AF-A0A1B6C0K4-F1
#
_entry.id   AF-A0A1B6C0K4-F1
#
_cell.length_a   1.000
_cell.length_b   1.000
_cell.length_c   1.000
_cell.angle_alpha   90.00
_cell.angle_beta   90.00
_cell.angle_gamma   90.00
#
_symmetry.space_group_name_H-M   'P 1'
#
loop_
_entity.id
_entity.type
_entity.pdbx_description
1 polymer ?
#
loop_
_entity_poly.entity_id
_entity_poly.type
_entity_poly.pdbx_seq_one_letter_code
_entity_poly.pdbx_strand_id
1 'polypeptide(L)'
;MSALDYEELTDPTSLTMMKQCQGKMPTAEVVMKKSSLATTKLFAENYKKFSDLEVREDDVWVISFPKCGTTWTQEMVWLLGNNLDYEGAKEPIFLRFPFLEMNVLKFEDYLQDLPDSVEVLNNSPSPRFIKTHLPVEFLPKQLWTKKPKVTKELFRYEYVFFTSI
;
A
#
# COMPACT_ATOMS: atom_id res chain seq x y z
N MET A 1 21.14 19.59 -5.19
CA MET A 1 20.43 18.49 -5.89
C MET A 1 20.65 17.23 -5.08
N SER A 2 19.64 16.75 -4.33
CA SER A 2 19.78 15.44 -3.67
C SER A 2 19.83 14.37 -4.74
N ALA A 3 20.79 13.44 -4.66
CA ALA A 3 20.81 12.29 -5.55
C ALA A 3 19.45 11.56 -5.47
N LEU A 4 18.92 11.12 -6.60
CA LEU A 4 17.70 10.31 -6.63
C LEU A 4 17.95 9.00 -5.87
N ASP A 5 16.99 8.62 -5.02
CA ASP A 5 17.04 7.41 -4.17
C ASP A 5 16.83 6.11 -4.96
N TYR A 6 16.77 6.20 -6.30
CA TYR A 6 16.50 5.10 -7.21
C TYR A 6 17.48 5.06 -8.39
N GLU A 7 17.51 3.94 -9.10
CA GLU A 7 18.24 3.71 -10.34
C GLU A 7 17.27 3.23 -11.42
N GLU A 8 17.46 3.65 -12.67
CA GLU A 8 16.59 3.22 -13.77
C GLU A 8 16.88 1.78 -14.18
N LEU A 9 15.83 1.01 -14.45
CA LEU A 9 15.93 -0.34 -14.97
C LEU A 9 16.27 -0.31 -16.46
N THR A 10 17.52 -0.65 -16.78
CA THR A 10 18.06 -0.61 -18.15
C THR A 10 18.39 -1.99 -18.70
N ASP A 11 18.18 -3.05 -17.92
CA ASP A 11 18.46 -4.41 -18.36
C ASP A 11 17.50 -4.88 -19.48
N PRO A 12 17.96 -5.75 -20.40
CA PRO A 12 17.14 -6.19 -21.53
C PRO A 12 15.81 -6.85 -21.12
N THR A 13 15.77 -7.52 -19.97
CA THR A 13 14.56 -8.18 -19.46
C THR A 13 13.54 -7.16 -18.99
N SER A 14 13.95 -6.16 -18.21
CA SER A 14 13.07 -5.06 -17.77
C SER A 14 12.54 -4.25 -18.95
N LEU A 15 13.38 -3.94 -19.93
CA LEU A 15 12.96 -3.27 -21.17
C LEU A 15 11.92 -4.10 -21.95
N THR A 16 12.09 -5.42 -21.99
CA THR A 16 11.14 -6.34 -22.62
C THR A 16 9.81 -6.37 -21.85
N MET A 17 9.87 -6.45 -20.51
CA MET A 17 8.68 -6.42 -19.66
C MET A 17 7.92 -5.09 -19.80
N MET A 18 8.60 -3.95 -19.77
CA MET A 18 7.97 -2.63 -19.98
C MET A 18 7.29 -2.53 -21.35
N LYS A 19 7.86 -3.16 -22.38
CA LYS A 19 7.26 -3.21 -23.72
C LYS A 19 6.06 -4.17 -23.81
N GLN A 20 6.09 -5.30 -23.10
CA GLN A 20 5.03 -6.31 -23.16
C GLN A 20 3.85 -5.98 -22.23
N CYS A 21 4.14 -5.41 -21.08
CA CYS A 21 3.16 -5.07 -20.05
C CYS A 21 2.69 -3.62 -20.20
N GLN A 22 2.13 -3.29 -21.37
CA GLN A 22 1.50 -1.99 -21.66
C GLN A 22 0.05 -1.95 -21.14
N GLY A 23 -0.14 -2.46 -19.93
CA GLY A 23 -1.43 -2.53 -19.27
C GLY A 23 -1.74 -1.29 -18.44
N LYS A 24 -2.91 -1.31 -17.81
CA LYS A 24 -3.37 -0.25 -16.92
C LYS A 24 -2.61 -0.16 -15.59
N MET A 25 -1.83 -1.19 -15.27
CA MET A 25 -0.82 -1.15 -14.22
C MET A 25 0.55 -1.10 -14.89
N PRO A 26 1.30 0.00 -14.75
CA PRO A 26 2.62 0.12 -15.34
C PRO A 26 3.58 -0.86 -14.67
N THR A 27 4.54 -1.31 -15.48
CA THR A 27 5.64 -2.14 -15.01
C THR A 27 6.61 -1.30 -14.19
N ALA A 28 7.43 -1.96 -13.36
CA ALA A 28 8.54 -1.28 -12.70
C ALA A 28 9.49 -0.65 -13.72
N GLU A 29 9.87 0.60 -13.45
CA GLU A 29 10.78 1.41 -14.28
C GLU A 29 12.09 1.68 -13.55
N VAL A 30 12.07 1.59 -12.22
CA VAL A 30 13.19 1.94 -11.36
C VAL A 30 13.34 0.94 -10.22
N VAL A 31 14.55 0.85 -9.68
CA VAL A 31 14.86 0.10 -8.47
C VAL A 31 15.29 1.07 -7.38
N MET A 32 14.67 0.97 -6.21
CA MET A 32 15.04 1.74 -5.04
C MET A 32 16.39 1.27 -4.51
N LYS A 33 17.37 2.17 -4.36
CA LYS A 33 18.74 1.82 -3.96
C LYS A 33 18.84 1.14 -2.61
N LYS A 34 17.94 1.53 -1.68
CA LYS A 34 17.98 1.08 -0.28
C LYS A 34 17.35 -0.28 -0.06
N SER A 35 16.24 -0.56 -0.76
CA SER A 35 15.41 -1.75 -0.54
C SER A 35 15.48 -2.78 -1.68
N SER A 36 16.14 -2.42 -2.78
CA SER A 36 16.10 -3.15 -4.05
C SER A 36 14.67 -3.39 -4.59
N LEU A 37 13.69 -2.59 -4.14
CA LEU A 37 12.32 -2.67 -4.61
C LEU A 37 12.23 -2.13 -6.04
N ALA A 38 11.83 -2.99 -6.98
CA ALA A 38 11.43 -2.58 -8.32
C ALA A 38 10.05 -1.92 -8.26
N THR A 39 9.94 -0.69 -8.75
CA THR A 39 8.72 0.13 -8.66
C THR A 39 8.64 1.15 -9.80
N THR A 40 7.58 1.95 -9.83
CA THR A 40 7.35 3.00 -10.82
C THR A 40 8.07 4.29 -10.44
N LYS A 41 8.37 5.16 -11.41
CA LYS A 41 8.96 6.48 -11.12
C LYS A 41 8.04 7.31 -10.21
N LEU A 42 6.74 7.24 -10.46
CA LEU A 42 5.72 7.94 -9.66
C LEU A 42 5.81 7.55 -8.17
N PHE A 43 5.94 6.26 -7.88
CA PHE A 43 6.14 5.78 -6.51
C PHE A 43 7.45 6.32 -5.92
N ALA A 44 8.55 6.17 -6.65
CA ALA A 44 9.89 6.53 -6.17
C ALA A 44 10.03 8.03 -5.85
N GLU A 45 9.26 8.89 -6.51
CA GLU A 45 9.25 10.33 -6.27
C GLU A 45 8.30 10.74 -5.13
N ASN A 46 7.22 9.99 -4.91
CA ASN A 46 6.15 10.38 -3.98
C ASN A 46 6.13 9.58 -2.67
N TYR A 47 6.97 8.55 -2.51
CA TYR A 47 6.87 7.65 -1.35
C TYR A 47 6.98 8.34 0.02
N LYS A 48 7.66 9.50 0.06
CA LYS A 48 7.83 10.26 1.29
C LYS A 48 6.51 10.77 1.87
N LYS A 49 5.50 11.02 1.03
CA LYS A 49 4.18 11.51 1.45
C LYS A 49 3.51 10.56 2.45
N PHE A 50 3.59 9.27 2.20
CA PHE A 50 3.02 8.27 3.09
C PHE A 50 4.01 7.79 4.16
N SER A 51 5.33 7.86 3.95
CA SER A 51 6.29 7.54 5.01
C SER A 51 6.29 8.57 6.15
N ASP A 52 5.85 9.79 5.87
CA ASP A 52 5.78 10.88 6.86
C ASP A 52 4.39 11.01 7.50
N LEU A 53 3.46 10.10 7.18
CA LEU A 53 2.12 10.07 7.80
C LEU A 53 2.24 9.98 9.32
N GLU A 54 1.51 10.85 10.02
CA GLU A 54 1.40 10.75 11.47
C GLU A 54 0.59 9.51 11.86
N VAL A 55 1.22 8.60 12.61
CA VAL A 55 0.59 7.41 13.16
C VAL A 55 -0.12 7.79 14.46
N ARG A 56 -1.32 7.28 14.71
CA ARG A 56 -2.03 7.44 15.99
C ARG A 56 -1.92 6.13 16.78
N GLU A 57 -1.97 6.21 18.10
CA GLU A 57 -1.80 5.03 18.98
C GLU A 57 -2.95 4.02 18.82
N ASP A 58 -4.13 4.50 18.43
CA ASP A 58 -5.34 3.71 18.22
C ASP A 58 -5.54 3.28 16.75
N ASP A 59 -4.59 3.57 15.87
CA ASP A 59 -4.64 3.06 14.50
C ASP A 59 -4.60 1.54 14.47
N VAL A 60 -5.25 0.98 13.46
CA VAL A 60 -5.25 -0.45 13.16
C VAL A 60 -4.70 -0.65 11.75
N TRP A 61 -3.57 -1.34 11.66
CA TRP A 61 -2.85 -1.54 10.40
C TRP A 61 -2.98 -2.99 9.91
N VAL A 62 -3.33 -3.17 8.65
CA VAL A 62 -3.26 -4.43 7.92
C VAL A 62 -2.12 -4.32 6.89
N ILE A 63 -1.01 -5.01 7.17
CA ILE A 63 0.22 -4.98 6.38
C ILE A 63 0.48 -6.37 5.80
N SER A 64 0.66 -6.45 4.49
CA SER A 64 0.63 -7.73 3.76
C SER A 64 1.25 -7.61 2.37
N PHE A 65 1.62 -8.72 1.74
CA PHE A 65 1.93 -8.72 0.31
C PHE A 65 0.63 -8.74 -0.53
N PRO A 66 0.61 -8.19 -1.75
CA PRO A 66 -0.56 -8.27 -2.62
C PRO A 66 -1.03 -9.72 -2.83
N LYS A 67 -2.35 -9.92 -2.86
CA LYS A 67 -3.02 -11.21 -3.09
C LYS A 67 -2.85 -12.27 -1.97
N CYS A 68 -2.43 -11.87 -0.78
CA CYS A 68 -2.30 -12.76 0.38
C CYS A 68 -3.55 -12.85 1.29
N GLY A 69 -4.75 -12.57 0.78
CA GLY A 69 -5.98 -12.66 1.60
C GLY A 69 -6.37 -11.38 2.35
N THR A 70 -5.73 -10.24 2.03
CA THR A 70 -5.97 -8.96 2.71
C THR A 70 -7.42 -8.54 2.82
N THR A 71 -8.25 -8.78 1.82
CA THR A 71 -9.67 -8.41 1.86
C THR A 71 -10.38 -9.12 3.00
N TRP A 72 -10.11 -10.41 3.21
CA TRP A 72 -10.72 -11.17 4.28
C TRP A 72 -10.30 -10.64 5.65
N THR A 73 -9.01 -10.36 5.83
CA THR A 73 -8.49 -9.84 7.09
C THR A 73 -8.99 -8.43 7.37
N GLN A 74 -9.09 -7.57 6.36
CA GLN A 74 -9.72 -6.25 6.52
C GLN A 74 -11.15 -6.36 7.04
N GLU A 75 -11.99 -7.24 6.46
CA GLU A 75 -13.37 -7.43 6.93
C GLU A 75 -13.43 -7.94 8.38
N MET A 76 -12.65 -8.97 8.70
CA MET A 76 -12.61 -9.53 10.05
C MET A 76 -12.15 -8.50 11.08
N VAL A 77 -11.07 -7.78 10.78
CA VAL A 77 -10.51 -6.75 11.66
C VAL A 77 -11.49 -5.59 11.82
N TRP A 78 -12.15 -5.16 10.75
CA TRP A 78 -13.14 -4.08 10.81
C TRP A 78 -14.33 -4.46 11.70
N LEU A 79 -14.92 -5.64 11.49
CA LEU A 79 -16.06 -6.12 12.29
C LEU A 79 -15.69 -6.27 13.77
N LEU A 80 -14.52 -6.85 14.07
CA LEU A 80 -14.05 -7.00 15.45
C LEU A 80 -13.79 -5.65 16.11
N GLY A 81 -13.28 -4.67 15.36
CA GLY A 81 -13.03 -3.31 15.86
C GLY A 81 -14.29 -2.46 16.03
N ASN A 82 -15.39 -2.83 15.37
CA ASN A 82 -16.68 -2.10 15.38
C ASN A 82 -17.82 -2.94 16.00
N ASN A 83 -17.50 -3.78 16.99
CA ASN A 83 -18.48 -4.55 17.77
C ASN A 83 -19.45 -5.41 16.93
N LEU A 84 -18.95 -6.01 15.85
CA LEU A 84 -19.72 -6.81 14.89
C LEU A 84 -20.86 -6.02 14.23
N ASP A 85 -20.63 -4.75 13.90
CA ASP A 85 -21.58 -3.93 13.13
C ASP A 85 -21.68 -4.40 11.67
N TYR A 86 -22.59 -5.34 11.41
CA TYR A 86 -22.82 -5.85 10.06
C TYR A 86 -23.49 -4.84 9.12
N GLU A 87 -24.19 -3.83 9.64
CA GLU A 87 -24.83 -2.81 8.81
C GLU A 87 -23.79 -1.83 8.28
N GLY A 88 -22.89 -1.34 9.14
CA GLY A 88 -21.75 -0.52 8.74
C GLY A 88 -20.77 -1.27 7.82
N ALA A 89 -20.64 -2.60 7.97
CA ALA A 89 -19.80 -3.42 7.09
C ALA A 89 -20.29 -3.50 5.63
N LYS A 90 -21.56 -3.12 5.36
CA LYS A 90 -22.08 -3.04 3.97
C LYS A 90 -21.44 -1.92 3.17
N GLU A 91 -20.89 -0.91 3.85
CA GLU A 91 -20.13 0.14 3.18
C GLU A 91 -18.93 -0.45 2.42
N PRO A 92 -18.59 0.10 1.24
CA PRO A 92 -17.46 -0.38 0.47
C PRO A 92 -16.14 -0.42 1.27
N ILE A 93 -15.42 -1.53 1.18
CA ILE A 93 -14.21 -1.76 1.98
C ILE A 93 -13.15 -0.67 1.82
N PHE A 94 -13.05 -0.05 0.63
CA PHE A 94 -12.08 1.01 0.37
C PHE A 94 -12.40 2.33 1.09
N LEU A 95 -13.65 2.55 1.50
CA LEU A 95 -14.04 3.68 2.35
C LEU A 95 -13.75 3.38 3.83
N ARG A 96 -13.94 2.12 4.24
CA ARG A 96 -13.69 1.66 5.61
C ARG A 96 -12.21 1.46 5.91
N PHE A 97 -11.43 1.06 4.91
CA PHE A 97 -10.01 0.76 4.97
C PHE A 97 -9.28 1.54 3.86
N PRO A 98 -8.93 2.83 4.09
CA PRO A 98 -8.14 3.58 3.13
C PRO A 98 -6.81 2.88 2.82
N PHE A 99 -6.50 2.77 1.53
CA PHE A 99 -5.28 2.15 1.05
C PHE A 99 -4.16 3.19 0.96
N LEU A 100 -3.13 3.04 1.80
CA LEU A 100 -2.12 4.07 2.05
C LEU A 100 -1.42 4.56 0.77
N GLU A 101 -0.98 3.64 -0.08
CA GLU A 101 -0.25 3.95 -1.31
C GLU A 101 -1.15 4.14 -2.55
N MET A 102 -2.46 4.32 -2.38
CA MET A 102 -3.39 4.45 -3.53
C MET A 102 -2.98 5.59 -4.48
N ASN A 103 -2.46 6.71 -3.95
CA ASN A 103 -2.07 7.87 -4.75
C ASN A 103 -0.98 7.59 -5.79
N VAL A 104 -0.05 6.69 -5.47
CA VAL A 104 1.06 6.35 -6.36
C VAL A 104 0.72 5.18 -7.28
N LEU A 105 -0.51 4.66 -7.16
CA LEU A 105 -1.11 3.64 -8.02
C LEU A 105 -2.15 4.23 -8.98
N LYS A 106 -2.35 5.56 -8.98
CA LYS A 106 -3.26 6.29 -9.88
C LYS A 106 -2.71 6.30 -11.31
N PHE A 107 -2.91 5.19 -12.02
CA PHE A 107 -2.50 5.05 -13.42
C PHE A 107 -3.66 4.99 -14.41
N GLU A 108 -4.90 4.92 -13.91
CA GLU A 108 -6.11 5.00 -14.72
C GLU A 108 -6.74 6.38 -14.64
N ASP A 109 -7.32 6.83 -15.76
CA ASP A 109 -8.01 8.12 -15.88
C ASP A 109 -9.11 8.31 -14.84
N TYR A 110 -9.78 7.24 -14.39
CA TYR A 110 -10.83 7.31 -13.36
C TYR A 110 -10.30 7.24 -11.92
N LEU A 111 -9.02 6.93 -11.71
CA LEU A 111 -8.39 7.00 -10.38
C LEU A 111 -7.81 8.40 -10.10
N GLN A 112 -7.74 9.28 -11.10
CA GLN A 112 -7.28 10.66 -10.94
C GLN A 112 -8.19 11.47 -10.00
N ASP A 113 -9.50 11.22 -10.07
CA ASP A 113 -10.51 11.90 -9.25
C ASP A 113 -10.59 11.38 -7.81
N LEU A 114 -9.87 10.29 -7.49
CA LEU A 114 -9.83 9.81 -6.11
C LEU A 114 -9.10 10.82 -5.21
N PRO A 115 -9.58 11.06 -3.98
CA PRO A 115 -8.89 11.93 -3.04
C PRO A 115 -7.50 11.39 -2.68
N ASP A 116 -6.64 12.26 -2.15
CA ASP A 116 -5.33 11.84 -1.68
C ASP A 116 -5.48 10.90 -0.46
N SER A 117 -4.96 9.67 -0.54
CA SER A 117 -5.06 8.69 0.55
C SER A 117 -4.49 9.17 1.88
N VAL A 118 -3.42 9.96 1.86
CA VAL A 118 -2.82 10.56 3.07
C VAL A 118 -3.73 11.65 3.63
N GLU A 119 -4.33 12.47 2.76
CA GLU A 119 -5.31 13.48 3.17
C GLU A 119 -6.57 12.84 3.79
N VAL A 120 -7.10 11.79 3.15
CA VAL A 120 -8.22 11.00 3.68
C VAL A 120 -7.89 10.47 5.07
N LEU A 121 -6.70 9.89 5.25
CA LEU A 121 -6.25 9.36 6.54
C LEU A 121 -6.06 10.45 7.60
N ASN A 122 -5.62 11.65 7.22
CA ASN A 122 -5.47 12.77 8.16
C ASN A 122 -6.83 13.29 8.64
N ASN A 123 -7.82 13.36 7.73
CA ASN A 123 -9.16 13.85 8.04
C ASN A 123 -10.10 12.79 8.62
N SER A 124 -9.71 11.51 8.59
CA SER A 124 -10.54 10.41 9.12
C SER A 124 -10.60 10.43 10.66
N PRO A 125 -11.77 10.11 11.24
CA PRO A 125 -11.91 9.93 12.68
C PRO A 125 -11.10 8.72 13.16
N SER A 126 -10.74 8.75 14.44
CA SER A 126 -10.09 7.65 15.14
C SER A 126 -11.14 6.68 15.72
N PRO A 127 -10.88 5.35 15.74
CA PRO A 127 -9.69 4.67 15.26
C PRO A 127 -9.66 4.54 13.73
N ARG A 128 -8.48 4.71 13.12
CA ARG A 128 -8.31 4.54 11.67
C ARG A 128 -7.94 3.11 11.34
N PHE A 129 -8.59 2.56 10.31
CA PHE A 129 -8.29 1.24 9.77
C PHE A 129 -7.51 1.40 8.46
N ILE A 130 -6.24 0.99 8.43
CA ILE A 130 -5.30 1.34 7.36
C ILE A 130 -4.79 0.06 6.68
N LYS A 131 -4.88 0.00 5.36
CA LYS A 131 -4.32 -1.09 4.55
C LYS A 131 -3.04 -0.61 3.87
N THR A 132 -2.02 -1.47 3.82
CA THR A 132 -0.84 -1.22 2.98
C THR A 132 -0.15 -2.52 2.53
N HIS A 133 0.45 -2.46 1.34
CA HIS A 133 1.34 -3.45 0.77
C HIS A 133 2.81 -3.02 0.77
N LEU A 134 3.10 -1.86 1.37
CA LEU A 134 4.44 -1.32 1.43
C LEU A 134 5.37 -2.23 2.25
N PRO A 135 6.58 -2.48 1.74
CA PRO A 135 7.64 -3.03 2.56
C PRO A 135 7.91 -2.16 3.78
N VAL A 136 8.41 -2.81 4.82
CA VAL A 136 8.69 -2.23 6.14
C VAL A 136 9.53 -0.94 6.06
N GLU A 137 10.41 -0.82 5.07
CA GLU A 137 11.30 0.33 4.87
C GLU A 137 10.60 1.63 4.44
N PHE A 138 9.39 1.52 3.86
CA PHE A 138 8.63 2.65 3.34
C PHE A 138 7.47 3.07 4.26
N LEU A 139 7.25 2.33 5.34
CA LEU A 139 6.21 2.64 6.31
C LEU A 139 6.63 3.77 7.27
N PRO A 140 5.67 4.47 7.90
CA PRO A 140 5.98 5.54 8.84
C PRO A 140 6.75 5.06 10.06
N LYS A 141 7.96 5.59 10.28
CA LYS A 141 8.85 5.22 11.41
C LYS A 141 8.17 5.30 12.78
N GLN A 142 7.09 6.08 12.89
CA GLN A 142 6.27 6.17 14.10
C GLN A 142 5.56 4.86 14.46
N LEU A 143 5.37 3.90 13.54
CA LEU A 143 4.80 2.58 13.85
C LEU A 143 5.61 1.82 14.92
N TRP A 144 6.91 2.06 15.00
CA TRP A 144 7.82 1.39 15.94
C TRP A 144 7.86 2.08 17.31
N THR A 145 7.55 3.37 17.36
CA THR A 145 7.56 4.16 18.59
C THR A 145 6.18 4.18 19.26
N LYS A 146 5.12 4.48 18.48
CA LYS A 146 3.74 4.56 18.97
C LYS A 146 3.07 3.18 19.15
N LYS A 147 3.59 2.14 18.50
CA LYS A 147 3.12 0.75 18.61
C LYS A 147 1.59 0.59 18.49
N PRO A 148 0.97 1.07 17.40
CA PRO A 148 -0.45 0.83 17.16
C PRO A 148 -0.74 -0.66 16.97
N LYS A 149 -2.02 -1.03 16.86
CA LYS A 149 -2.40 -2.42 16.57
C LYS A 149 -2.01 -2.76 15.13
N VAL A 150 -1.13 -3.73 14.95
CA VAL A 150 -0.64 -4.16 13.62
C VAL A 150 -0.95 -5.63 13.40
N THR A 151 -1.73 -5.94 12.37
CA THR A 151 -1.91 -7.28 11.83
C THR A 151 -0.98 -7.44 10.63
N LYS A 152 -0.01 -8.36 10.74
CA LYS A 152 0.95 -8.68 9.68
C LYS A 152 0.59 -10.03 9.07
N GLU A 153 0.31 -10.04 7.79
CA GLU A 153 0.21 -11.28 7.01
C GLU A 153 1.58 -11.56 6.38
N LEU A 154 2.46 -12.20 7.15
CA LEU A 154 3.68 -12.78 6.60
C LEU A 154 3.37 -14.19 6.08
N PHE A 155 3.15 -14.34 4.78
CA PHE A 155 3.31 -15.65 4.16
C PHE A 155 4.81 -15.93 4.05
N ARG A 156 5.27 -16.91 4.83
CA ARG A 156 6.62 -17.46 4.69
C ARG A 156 6.71 -18.08 3.28
N TYR A 157 7.63 -17.58 2.48
CA TYR A 157 7.86 -17.96 1.08
C TYR A 157 7.97 -19.48 0.91
N GLU A 158 7.11 -20.05 0.05
CA GLU A 158 7.39 -21.13 -0.90
C GLU A 158 6.10 -21.45 -1.71
N TYR A 159 6.10 -21.20 -3.03
CA TYR A 159 5.18 -21.76 -4.05
C TYR A 159 3.75 -21.24 -4.29
N VAL A 160 3.37 -19.96 -4.08
CA VAL A 160 2.04 -19.50 -4.56
C VAL A 160 2.07 -18.09 -5.13
N PHE A 161 2.51 -17.92 -6.39
CA PHE A 161 2.36 -16.63 -7.09
C PHE A 161 1.70 -16.70 -8.49
N PHE A 162 1.31 -17.88 -9.00
CA PHE A 162 0.82 -17.98 -10.39
C PHE A 162 -0.67 -18.29 -10.58
N THR A 163 -1.46 -18.45 -9.52
CA THR A 163 -2.91 -18.66 -9.68
C THR A 163 -3.70 -17.81 -8.69
N SER A 164 -3.77 -16.50 -8.96
CA SER A 164 -4.94 -15.75 -8.54
C SER A 164 -6.00 -16.01 -9.62
N ILE A 165 -6.99 -16.83 -9.29
CA ILE A 165 -8.12 -17.18 -10.18
C ILE A 165 -9.00 -15.95 -10.36
#